data_AF-A0A2P8VU46-F1
#
_entry.id   AF-A0A2P8VU46-F1
#
_cell.length_a   1.000
_cell.length_b   1.000
_cell.length_c   1.000
_cell.angle_alpha   90.00
_cell.angle_beta   90.00
_cell.angle_gamma   90.00
#
_symmetry.space_group_name_H-M   'P 1'
#
loop_
_entity.id
_entity.type
_entity.pdbx_description
1 polymer ?
#
loop_
_entity_poly.entity_id
_entity_poly.type
_entity_poly.pdbx_seq_one_letter_code
_entity_poly.pdbx_strand_id
1 'polypeptide(L)' 'DLEAVTHGIYLLKLDDRILVKRLQYVAEKTIRVLSDNTAYESFSLMEADKLKNVSVMGKVVWCGHRL' A
#
# COMPACT_ATOMS: atom_id res chain seq x y z
N ASP A 1 -9.34 4.94 -0.85
CA ASP A 1 -9.44 5.40 -2.24
C ASP A 1 -8.05 5.39 -2.87
N LEU A 2 -7.83 4.61 -3.94
CA LEU A 2 -6.49 4.49 -4.55
C LEU A 2 -6.07 5.77 -5.28
N GLU A 3 -7.04 6.59 -5.71
CA GLU A 3 -6.79 7.84 -6.42
C GLU A 3 -6.16 8.92 -5.52
N ALA A 4 -6.40 8.84 -4.21
CA ALA A 4 -5.79 9.74 -3.22
C ALA A 4 -4.38 9.31 -2.78
N VAL A 5 -3.87 8.18 -3.29
CA VAL A 5 -2.55 7.64 -2.90
C VAL A 5 -1.44 8.45 -3.59
N THR A 6 -0.59 9.04 -2.76
CA THR A 6 0.69 9.61 -3.18
C THR A 6 1.81 8.66 -2.80
N HIS A 7 3.07 9.00 -3.12
CA HIS A 7 4.19 8.22 -2.63
C HIS A 7 4.30 8.29 -1.10
N GLY A 8 4.50 7.14 -0.44
CA GLY A 8 4.70 7.06 1.01
C GLY A 8 4.38 5.69 1.61
N ILE A 9 4.38 5.60 2.95
CA ILE A 9 4.01 4.39 3.69
C ILE A 9 2.54 4.49 4.07
N TYR A 10 1.79 3.40 3.90
CA TYR A 10 0.35 3.34 4.13
C TYR A 10 -0.04 2.09 4.92
N LEU A 11 -1.15 2.21 5.64
CA LEU A 11 -1.89 1.08 6.18
C LEU A 11 -2.85 0.56 5.10
N LEU A 12 -2.62 -0.67 4.66
CA LEU A 12 -3.38 -1.33 3.60
C LEU A 12 -4.13 -2.53 4.20
N LYS A 13 -5.45 -2.56 4.07
CA LYS A 13 -6.24 -3.78 4.27
C LYS A 13 -6.30 -4.53 2.95
N LEU A 14 -5.88 -5.79 2.97
CA LEU A 14 -5.97 -6.72 1.85
C LEU A 14 -6.62 -7.99 2.40
N ASP A 15 -7.85 -8.27 1.94
CA ASP A 15 -8.71 -9.29 2.52
C ASP A 15 -8.86 -9.07 4.04
N ASP A 16 -8.52 -10.08 4.85
CA ASP A 16 -8.60 -10.03 6.32
C ASP A 16 -7.29 -9.61 6.99
N ARG A 17 -6.31 -9.11 6.21
CA ARG A 17 -4.99 -8.74 6.72
C ARG A 17 -4.78 -7.23 6.65
N ILE A 18 -4.11 -6.71 7.66
CA ILE A 18 -3.63 -5.33 7.70
C ILE A 18 -2.12 -5.36 7.46
N LEU A 19 -1.67 -4.62 6.46
CA LEU A 19 -0.28 -4.52 6.03
C LEU A 19 0.19 -3.07 6.17
N VAL A 20 1.45 -2.89 6.54
CA VAL A 20 2.14 -1.60 6.40
C VAL A 20 3.10 -1.73 5.23
N LYS A 21 2.85 -0.99 4.15
CA LYS A 21 3.64 -1.07 2.92
C LYS A 21 3.85 0.30 2.31
N ARG A 22 4.90 0.44 1.53
CA ARG A 22 5.14 1.63 0.73
C ARG A 22 4.30 1.54 -0.54
N LEU A 23 3.52 2.57 -0.81
CA LEU A 23 2.72 2.69 -2.02
C LEU A 23 3.35 3.70 -2.96
N GLN A 24 3.38 3.37 -4.25
CA GLN A 24 3.85 4.23 -5.32
C GLN A 24 2.82 4.25 -6.45
N TYR A 25 2.33 5.44 -6.79
CA TYR A 25 1.57 5.61 -8.03
C TYR A 25 2.50 5.44 -9.23
N VAL A 26 2.07 4.64 -10.21
CA VAL A 26 2.84 4.41 -11.44
C VAL A 26 2.15 5.12 -12.61
N ALA A 27 1.07 4.55 -13.13
CA ALA A 27 0.24 5.08 -14.22
C ALA A 27 -1.09 4.32 -14.26
N GLU A 28 -2.07 4.81 -15.03
CA GLU A 28 -3.34 4.09 -15.31
C GLU A 28 -4.03 3.54 -14.06
N LYS A 29 -4.05 4.34 -12.98
CA LYS A 29 -4.63 3.95 -11.67
C LYS A 29 -4.03 2.67 -11.07
N THR A 30 -2.79 2.36 -11.45
CA THR A 30 -2.00 1.27 -10.87
C THR A 30 -1.13 1.81 -9.74
N ILE A 31 -1.24 1.17 -8.58
CA ILE A 31 -0.41 1.40 -7.41
C ILE A 31 0.54 0.22 -7.24
N ARG A 32 1.84 0.48 -7.18
CA ARG A 32 2.84 -0.52 -6.81
C ARG A 32 2.98 -0.56 -5.29
N VAL A 33 2.86 -1.76 -4.74
CA VAL A 33 3.05 -2.08 -3.31
C VAL A 33 4.46 -2.60 -3.12
N LEU A 34 5.26 -1.85 -2.39
CA LEU A 34 6.68 -2.08 -2.15
C LEU A 34 6.90 -2.53 -0.71
N SER A 35 7.86 -3.44 -0.52
CA SER A 35 8.38 -3.80 0.78
C SER A 35 9.66 -3.01 1.06
N ASP A 36 9.78 -2.41 2.24
CA ASP A 36 11.04 -1.82 2.71
C ASP A 36 12.02 -2.90 3.24
N ASN A 37 11.75 -4.18 2.98
CA ASN A 37 12.65 -5.32 3.18
C ASN A 37 12.90 -6.01 1.83
N THR A 38 14.16 -6.06 1.40
CA THR A 38 14.62 -6.55 0.09
C THR A 38 14.37 -8.04 -0.16
N ALA A 39 14.10 -8.82 0.89
CA ALA A 39 13.77 -10.24 0.76
C ALA A 39 12.36 -10.49 0.20
N TYR A 40 11.52 -9.46 0.09
CA TYR A 40 10.12 -9.58 -0.32
C TYR A 40 9.87 -8.93 -1.67
N GLU A 41 9.15 -9.64 -2.53
CA GLU A 41 8.74 -9.13 -3.83
C GLU A 41 7.69 -8.02 -3.72
N SER A 42 7.72 -7.11 -4.69
CA SER A 42 6.67 -6.10 -4.89
C SER A 42 5.52 -6.66 -5.72
N PHE A 43 4.31 -6.14 -5.51
CA PHE A 43 3.15 -6.46 -6.34
C PHE A 43 2.40 -5.18 -6.74
N SER A 44 1.49 -5.29 -7.71
CA SER A 44 0.69 -4.17 -8.19
C SER A 44 -0.77 -4.34 -7.82
N LEU A 45 -1.43 -3.24 -7.51
CA LEU A 45 -2.87 -3.13 -7.31
C LEU A 45 -3.44 -2.24 -8.42
N MET A 46 -4.48 -2.73 -9.09
CA MET A 46 -5.22 -1.98 -10.09
C MET A 46 -6.58 -1.55 -9.53
N GLU A 47 -7.23 -0.59 -10.17
CA GLU A 47 -8.56 -0.14 -9.73
C GLU A 47 -9.59 -1.29 -9.69
N ALA A 48 -9.48 -2.25 -10.62
CA ALA A 48 -10.31 -3.47 -10.62
C ALA A 48 -10.17 -4.30 -9.33
N ASP A 49 -9.04 -4.22 -8.63
CA ASP A 49 -8.83 -4.93 -7.37
C ASP A 49 -9.54 -4.26 -6.18
N LYS A 50 -10.10 -3.05 -6.32
CA LYS A 50 -11.03 -2.49 -5.31
C LYS A 50 -12.22 -3.42 -5.07
N LEU A 51 -12.62 -4.21 -6.07
CA LEU A 51 -13.68 -5.22 -5.95
C LEU A 51 -13.25 -6.45 -5.12
N LYS A 52 -11.94 -6.62 -4.86
CA LYS A 52 -11.33 -7.78 -4.17
C LYS A 52 -10.85 -7.44 -2.75
N ASN A 53 -11.64 -6.71 -1.98
CA ASN A 53 -11.36 -6.42 -0.55
C ASN A 53 -10.08 -5.61 -0.27
N VAL A 54 -9.63 -4.78 -1.21
CA VAL A 54 -8.49 -3.88 -1.01
C VAL A 54 -8.97 -2.54 -0.48
N SER A 55 -8.42 -2.07 0.63
CA SER A 55 -8.70 -0.74 1.18
C SER A 55 -7.46 -0.06 1.73
N VAL A 56 -7.21 1.18 1.29
CA VAL A 56 -6.20 2.06 1.90
C VAL A 56 -6.84 2.74 3.11
N MET A 57 -6.34 2.41 4.30
CA MET A 57 -6.91 2.88 5.57
C MET A 57 -6.31 4.21 6.04
N GLY A 58 -5.10 4.54 5.61
CA GLY A 58 -4.46 5.81 5.95
C GLY A 58 -2.98 5.87 5.59
N LYS A 59 -2.42 7.09 5.57
CA LYS A 59 -1.00 7.34 5.38
C LYS A 59 -0.28 7.29 6.73
N VAL A 60 0.81 6.54 6.81
CA VAL A 60 1.70 6.53 7.96
C VAL A 60 2.58 7.78 7.88
N VAL A 61 2.51 8.63 8.89
CA VAL A 61 3.25 9.91 8.97
C VAL A 61 4.36 9.89 10.02
N TRP A 62 4.36 8.90 10.91
CA TRP A 62 5.34 8.75 11.98
C TRP A 62 5.54 7.28 12.31
N CYS A 63 6.77 6.93 12.70
CA CYS A 63 7.09 5.63 13.27
C CYS A 63 8.00 5.80 14.49
N GLY A 64 7.77 4.99 15.51
CA GLY A 64 8.62 4.91 16.69
C GLY A 64 9.09 3.47 16.87
N HIS A 65 10.36 3.31 17.23
CA HIS A 65 10.91 2.01 17.59
C HIS A 65 11.67 2.16 18.90
N ARG A 66 11.63 1.11 19.73
CA ARG A 66 12.47 1.03 20.92
C ARG A 66 13.75 0.29 20.52
N LEU A 67 14.88 0.98 20.65
CA LEU A 67 16.22 0.40 20.47
C LEU A 67 16.50 -0.66 21.53
#